data_AF-A0A954QQG6-F1
#
_entry.id   AF-A0A954QQG6-F1
#
_cell.length_a   1.000
_cell.length_b   1.000
_cell.length_c   1.000
_cell.angle_alpha   90.00
_cell.angle_beta   90.00
_cell.angle_gamma   90.00
#
_symmetry.space_group_name_H-M   'P 1'
#
loop_
_entity.id
_entity.type
_entity.pdbx_description
1 polymer ?
#
loop_
_entity_poly.entity_id
_entity_poly.type
_entity_poly.pdbx_seq_one_letter_code
_entity_poly.pdbx_strand_id
1 'polypeptide(L)'
;MKTQRETEREISQAIIRFEKEFMGRGPLEARTYIIDDMVLVRLKNVLTPAELKLAESEEGKRGRYLIKQVRQELIEQGRPLLDAVIQDIVGIKVVSLHTDI
;
A
#
# COMPACT_ATOMS: atom_id res chain seq x y z
N MET A 1 3.94 -15.07 -22.39
CA MET A 1 3.67 -13.65 -22.08
C MET A 1 2.66 -13.67 -20.93
N LYS A 2 2.90 -12.94 -19.84
CA LYS A 2 1.95 -12.89 -18.71
C LYS A 2 0.66 -12.19 -19.14
N THR A 3 -0.47 -12.68 -18.68
CA THR A 3 -1.75 -11.99 -18.82
C THR A 3 -1.85 -10.83 -17.84
N GLN A 4 -2.66 -9.82 -18.14
CA GLN A 4 -2.90 -8.69 -17.24
C GLN A 4 -3.30 -9.15 -15.82
N ARG A 5 -4.18 -10.16 -15.73
CA ARG A 5 -4.64 -10.71 -14.44
C ARG A 5 -3.51 -11.36 -13.63
N GLU A 6 -2.56 -12.01 -14.30
CA GLU A 6 -1.41 -12.60 -13.61
C GLU A 6 -0.51 -11.51 -13.03
N THR A 7 -0.24 -10.44 -13.79
CA THR A 7 0.52 -9.28 -13.31
C THR A 7 -0.18 -8.58 -12.15
N GLU A 8 -1.49 -8.33 -12.24
CA GLU A 8 -2.28 -7.76 -11.14
C GLU A 8 -2.22 -8.61 -9.87
N ARG A 9 -2.25 -9.94 -10.01
CA ARG A 9 -2.13 -10.86 -8.88
C ARG A 9 -0.75 -10.80 -8.25
N GLU A 10 0.31 -10.77 -9.05
CA GLU A 10 1.68 -10.68 -8.55
C GLU A 10 1.92 -9.36 -7.79
N ILE A 11 1.45 -8.24 -8.34
CA ILE A 11 1.51 -6.94 -7.66
C ILE A 11 0.75 -7.00 -6.34
N SER A 12 -0.46 -7.58 -6.33
CA SER A 12 -1.25 -7.70 -5.10
C SER A 12 -0.50 -8.50 -4.02
N GLN A 13 0.15 -9.59 -4.41
CA GLN A 13 0.94 -10.42 -3.49
C GLN A 13 2.19 -9.69 -2.98
N ALA A 14 2.87 -8.97 -3.85
CA ALA A 14 4.03 -8.14 -3.50
C ALA A 14 3.66 -7.05 -2.48
N ILE A 15 2.55 -6.33 -2.69
CA ILE A 15 2.10 -5.30 -1.75
C ILE A 15 1.67 -5.92 -0.41
N ILE A 16 0.97 -7.06 -0.41
CA ILE A 16 0.64 -7.77 0.84
C ILE A 16 1.90 -8.16 1.61
N ARG A 17 2.92 -8.66 0.91
CA ARG A 17 4.20 -9.02 1.53
C ARG A 17 4.90 -7.80 2.10
N PHE A 18 5.01 -6.72 1.32
CA PHE A 18 5.60 -5.46 1.77
C PHE A 18 4.91 -4.93 3.04
N GLU A 19 3.58 -4.84 3.07
CA GLU A 19 2.85 -4.39 4.26
C GLU A 19 3.12 -5.29 5.48
N LYS A 20 3.17 -6.62 5.30
CA LYS A 20 3.48 -7.55 6.40
C LYS A 20 4.90 -7.39 6.92
N GLU A 21 5.89 -7.31 6.03
CA GLU A 21 7.31 -7.32 6.38
C GLU A 21 7.79 -5.94 6.85
N PHE A 22 7.33 -4.86 6.21
CA PHE A 22 7.76 -3.49 6.49
C PHE A 22 6.88 -2.81 7.54
N MET A 23 5.55 -2.92 7.45
CA MET A 23 4.62 -2.27 8.39
C MET A 23 4.28 -3.16 9.59
N GLY A 24 4.71 -4.42 9.60
CA GLY A 24 4.38 -5.40 10.64
C GLY A 24 2.92 -5.86 10.65
N ARG A 25 2.12 -5.42 9.67
CA ARG A 25 0.70 -5.78 9.51
C ARG A 25 0.31 -5.76 8.05
N GLY A 26 -0.28 -6.86 7.58
CA GLY A 26 -0.84 -6.95 6.23
C GLY A 26 -2.30 -6.50 6.13
N PRO A 27 -2.75 -6.06 4.95
CA PRO A 27 -4.17 -5.83 4.66
C PRO A 27 -4.96 -7.15 4.69
N LEU A 28 -6.26 -7.08 5.01
CA LEU A 28 -7.15 -8.25 4.89
C LEU A 28 -7.56 -8.53 3.44
N GLU A 29 -7.64 -7.48 2.63
CA GLU A 29 -7.97 -7.57 1.21
C GLU A 29 -7.05 -6.63 0.45
N ALA A 30 -6.44 -7.11 -0.63
CA ALA A 30 -5.71 -6.31 -1.59
C ALA A 30 -6.22 -6.64 -2.98
N ARG A 31 -6.46 -5.61 -3.79
CA ARG A 31 -6.88 -5.75 -5.18
C ARG A 31 -6.15 -4.77 -6.05
N THR A 32 -5.49 -5.28 -7.09
CA THR A 32 -4.76 -4.47 -8.06
C THR A 32 -5.55 -4.38 -9.36
N TYR A 33 -5.46 -3.22 -10.00
CA TYR A 33 -5.99 -2.92 -11.31
C TYR A 33 -4.88 -2.28 -12.14
N ILE A 34 -4.67 -2.78 -13.35
CA ILE A 34 -3.87 -2.09 -14.36
C ILE A 34 -4.83 -1.29 -15.25
N ILE A 35 -4.60 0.02 -15.32
CA ILE A 35 -5.42 0.97 -16.07
C ILE A 35 -4.45 1.75 -16.96
N ASP A 36 -4.40 1.39 -18.25
CA ASP A 36 -3.41 1.92 -19.20
C ASP A 36 -1.97 1.80 -18.66
N ASP A 37 -1.32 2.92 -18.33
CA ASP A 37 0.03 2.99 -17.77
C ASP A 37 0.08 3.11 -16.24
N MET A 38 -1.08 3.02 -15.58
CA MET A 38 -1.22 3.15 -14.13
C MET A 38 -1.50 1.82 -13.45
N VAL A 39 -0.92 1.66 -12.27
CA VAL A 39 -1.26 0.57 -11.34
C VAL A 39 -2.01 1.16 -10.16
N LEU A 40 -3.25 0.72 -9.95
CA LEU A 40 -4.06 1.09 -8.78
C LEU A 40 -4.17 -0.10 -7.85
N VAL A 41 -3.71 0.06 -6.61
CA VAL A 41 -3.81 -0.97 -5.57
C VAL A 41 -4.77 -0.50 -4.48
N ARG A 42 -5.86 -1.22 -4.29
CA ARG A 42 -6.82 -0.99 -3.21
C ARG A 42 -6.54 -1.95 -2.06
N LEU A 43 -6.21 -1.40 -0.90
CA LEU A 43 -6.08 -2.15 0.35
C LEU A 43 -7.30 -1.93 1.23
N LYS A 44 -7.77 -2.97 1.92
CA LYS A 44 -8.81 -2.85 2.96
C LYS A 44 -8.33 -3.39 4.30
N ASN A 45 -8.83 -2.76 5.36
CA ASN A 45 -8.58 -3.13 6.75
C ASN A 45 -7.09 -3.07 7.14
N VAL A 46 -6.39 -2.06 6.61
CA VAL A 46 -4.96 -1.80 6.88
C VAL A 46 -4.71 -1.31 8.31
N LEU A 47 -5.67 -0.62 8.93
CA LEU A 47 -5.53 -0.08 10.28
C LEU A 47 -5.59 -1.18 11.35
N THR A 48 -4.64 -1.15 12.28
CA THR A 48 -4.65 -1.94 13.51
C THR A 48 -5.87 -1.63 14.39
N PRO A 49 -6.29 -2.55 15.28
CA PRO A 49 -7.34 -2.24 16.25
C PRO A 49 -7.02 -1.01 17.12
N ALA A 50 -5.73 -0.75 17.39
CA ALA A 50 -5.29 0.43 18.13
C ALA A 50 -5.46 1.72 17.31
N GLU A 51 -5.07 1.72 16.03
CA GLU A 51 -5.26 2.84 15.11
C GLU A 51 -6.75 3.14 14.88
N LEU A 52 -7.60 2.11 14.74
CA LEU A 52 -9.05 2.28 14.62
C LEU A 52 -9.63 2.99 15.85
N LYS A 53 -9.31 2.50 17.05
CA LYS A 53 -9.75 3.14 18.31
C LYS A 53 -9.27 4.59 18.41
N LEU A 54 -8.03 4.86 17.99
CA LEU A 54 -7.48 6.22 17.99
C LEU A 54 -8.24 7.13 17.01
N ALA A 55 -8.58 6.63 15.82
CA ALA A 55 -9.32 7.35 14.80
C ALA A 55 -10.79 7.64 15.17
N GLU A 56 -11.38 6.78 16.00
CA GLU A 56 -12.78 6.84 16.47
C GLU A 56 -12.99 7.62 17.78
N SER A 57 -11.90 7.95 18.49
CA SER A 57 -11.98 8.72 19.76
C SER A 57 -12.62 10.11 19.60
N GLU A 58 -13.03 10.75 20.71
CA GLU A 58 -13.55 12.14 20.70
C GLU A 58 -12.53 13.15 20.11
N GLU A 59 -11.22 12.88 20.26
CA GLU A 59 -10.14 13.58 19.57
C GLU A 59 -9.84 13.04 18.15
N GLY A 60 -10.77 12.31 17.53
CA GLY A 60 -10.54 11.51 16.33
C GLY A 60 -9.97 12.30 15.14
N LYS A 61 -10.17 13.62 15.07
CA LYS A 61 -9.48 14.49 14.09
C LYS A 61 -7.96 14.46 14.26
N ARG A 62 -7.48 14.59 15.51
CA ARG A 62 -6.06 14.49 15.85
C ARG A 62 -5.55 13.07 15.64
N GLY A 63 -6.32 12.07 16.05
CA GLY A 63 -5.98 10.66 15.86
C GLY A 63 -5.76 10.31 14.37
N ARG A 64 -6.72 10.67 13.50
CA ARG A 64 -6.60 10.47 12.04
C ARG A 64 -5.42 11.23 11.44
N TYR A 65 -5.18 12.46 11.87
CA TYR A 65 -4.00 13.23 11.44
C TYR A 65 -2.69 12.51 11.77
N LEU A 66 -2.54 12.04 13.01
CA LEU A 66 -1.34 11.32 13.45
C LEU A 66 -1.13 10.04 12.65
N ILE A 67 -2.17 9.24 12.43
CA ILE A 67 -2.10 8.02 11.62
C ILE A 67 -1.62 8.34 10.20
N LYS A 68 -2.20 9.38 9.57
CA LYS A 68 -1.81 9.78 8.21
C LYS A 68 -0.36 10.25 8.14
N GLN A 69 0.11 11.02 9.12
CA GLN A 69 1.50 11.49 9.18
C GLN A 69 2.49 10.33 9.35
N VAL A 70 2.20 9.39 10.26
CA VAL A 70 3.04 8.20 10.45
C VAL A 70 3.09 7.38 9.16
N ARG A 71 1.95 7.16 8.49
CA ARG A 71 1.90 6.40 7.25
C ARG A 71 2.66 7.06 6.11
N GLN A 72 2.56 8.38 5.97
CA GLN A 72 3.31 9.13 4.98
C GLN A 72 4.83 8.94 5.19
N GLU A 73 5.32 9.11 6.42
CA GLU A 73 6.74 8.96 6.73
C GLU A 73 7.25 7.54 6.48
N LEU A 74 6.49 6.52 6.91
CA LEU A 74 6.87 5.12 6.71
C LEU A 74 6.88 4.73 5.23
N ILE A 75 5.91 5.19 4.44
CA ILE A 75 5.88 4.91 3.00
C ILE A 75 7.03 5.58 2.28
N GLU A 76 7.39 6.82 2.62
CA GLU A 76 8.55 7.47 1.99
C GLU A 76 9.86 6.73 2.29
N GLN A 77 10.01 6.16 3.49
CA GLN A 77 11.16 5.30 3.82
C GLN A 77 11.12 3.95 3.08
N GLY A 78 9.93 3.39 2.86
CA GLY A 78 9.72 2.14 2.15
C GLY A 78 9.67 2.25 0.63
N ARG A 79 9.56 3.47 0.08
CA ARG A 79 9.40 3.74 -1.36
C ARG A 79 10.46 3.05 -2.23
N PRO A 80 11.77 3.07 -1.90
CA PRO A 80 12.76 2.39 -2.74
C PRO A 80 12.53 0.88 -2.90
N LEU A 81 11.99 0.23 -1.85
CA LEU A 81 11.65 -1.19 -1.89
C LEU A 81 10.42 -1.44 -2.76
N LEU A 82 9.39 -0.60 -2.62
CA LEU A 82 8.18 -0.68 -3.46
C LEU A 82 8.51 -0.45 -4.93
N ASP A 83 9.28 0.59 -5.25
CA ASP A 83 9.66 0.91 -6.62
C ASP A 83 10.44 -0.25 -7.27
N ALA A 84 11.39 -0.84 -6.55
CA ALA A 84 12.15 -1.99 -7.04
C ALA A 84 11.24 -3.21 -7.30
N VAL A 85 10.40 -3.57 -6.34
CA VAL A 85 9.51 -4.73 -6.46
C VAL A 85 8.49 -4.54 -7.59
N ILE A 86 7.92 -3.35 -7.74
CA ILE A 86 6.98 -3.09 -8.83
C ILE A 86 7.71 -3.11 -10.18
N GLN A 87 8.88 -2.45 -10.28
CA GLN A 87 9.69 -2.46 -11.50
C GLN A 87 10.07 -3.87 -11.94
N ASP A 88 10.42 -4.76 -11.00
CA ASP A 88 10.74 -6.16 -11.30
C ASP A 88 9.54 -6.93 -11.88
N ILE A 89 8.33 -6.61 -11.43
CA ILE A 89 7.09 -7.25 -11.90
C ILE A 89 6.66 -6.70 -13.27
N VAL A 90 6.70 -5.37 -13.46
CA VAL A 90 6.20 -4.73 -14.69
C VAL A 90 7.26 -4.58 -15.79
N GLY A 91 8.54 -4.69 -15.45
CA GLY A 91 9.67 -4.57 -16.38
C GLY A 91 9.98 -3.14 -16.85
N ILE A 92 9.33 -2.14 -16.26
CA ILE A 92 9.49 -0.72 -16.59
C ILE A 92 9.66 0.10 -15.31
N LYS A 93 10.39 1.22 -15.41
CA LYS A 93 10.66 2.10 -14.27
C LYS A 93 9.39 2.79 -13.80
N VAL A 94 9.15 2.78 -12.49
CA VAL A 94 8.08 3.55 -11.85
C VAL A 94 8.42 5.05 -11.91
N VAL A 95 7.50 5.85 -12.47
CA VAL A 95 7.67 7.31 -12.59
C VAL A 95 7.32 8.02 -11.28
N SER A 96 6.26 7.57 -10.63
CA SER A 96 5.79 8.12 -9.36
C SER A 96 4.99 7.07 -8.57
N LEU A 97 4.92 7.27 -7.27
CA LEU A 97 4.17 6.43 -6.34
C LEU A 97 3.39 7.35 -5.41
N HIS A 98 2.13 7.04 -5.18
CA HIS A 98 1.26 7.83 -4.32
C HIS A 98 0.44 6.88 -3.46
N THR A 99 0.25 7.25 -2.19
CA THR A 99 -0.53 6.48 -1.23
C THR A 99 -1.43 7.40 -0.45
N ASP A 100 -2.62 6.90 -0.09
CA ASP A 100 -3.51 7.58 0.83
C ASP A 100 -4.21 6.55 1.73
N ILE A 101 -4.60 7.00 2.93
CA ILE A 101 -5.24 6.17 3.96
C ILE A 101 -6.32 6.96 4.70
#